data_AF-A0A8W8JWF6-F1
#
_entry.id   AF-A0A8W8JWF6-F1
#
_cell.length_a   1.000
_cell.length_b   1.000
_cell.length_c   1.000
_cell.angle_alpha   90.00
_cell.angle_beta   90.00
_cell.angle_gamma   90.00
#
_symmetry.space_group_name_H-M   'P 1'
#
loop_
_entity.id
_entity.type
_entity.pdbx_description
1 polymer ?
#
loop_
_entity_poly.entity_id
_entity_poly.type
_entity_poly.pdbx_seq_one_letter_code
_entity_poly.pdbx_strand_id
1 'polypeptide(L)'
;AAISANNIKEALDLIYKGEAKKYREMLLPSGPEVQECTENCEKPVSILQNVKEDLTSEKLSKIVSGKAYLKLLRAFRNSGKASIEEVLTHKDSYNIVKQLIDVAAATQTPAAHEALMQLITFTDESAIDYPERFIFASAYTTHPGEYLLKGMLELMKKKVPNESLRESIALGMGAVVNSFCKPYGNCLEYSTIAEYVNYVETELKSCEEEECKLLYVRSMGNAGLAKFLPSLLNQALNSKSSTVSLTAIQGLRRMKISGFKDQVNQVLKSIFHQNKRNYDSSVRIAALEILLQNGISTGGLRNIVLSAMYDQTEFEVSTYLIKRMKDLSESDPKFRSSLAVVLSDPMVNNYNLFAQKGKSSAFTGYLAETSSANCTYGLYQENTKSGVMKKSAMVVNVLNKQATQPLLTFGIYADGIEALVGDAAEGEESTEATAGLSLTMMDVLLRPVEFFRGMSGLMTAVWNAPSEPVSALQGNLLLQDYSHKIHLSNGLIVDASVLGVASIDLSGKISISLWYKNSHSVITNSGALVVEGSLQIDSEELKSGIRFSTESEAFIDFQTDVDFAEMPVKMCLQMKRPPISSRNSVEKFEKSRYFKKRLTIRKKRSSSTPPVSYFINEKNSFMCTAMDPDQ
;
A
#
# COMPACT_ATOMS: atom_id res chain seq x y z
N ALA A 1 59.63 -7.16 25.50
CA ALA A 1 59.48 -6.36 24.27
C ALA A 1 58.01 -6.03 24.10
N ALA A 2 57.65 -4.75 24.07
CA ALA A 2 56.28 -4.33 23.76
C ALA A 2 56.09 -4.47 22.24
N ILE A 3 55.09 -5.25 21.82
CA ILE A 3 54.77 -5.43 20.40
C ILE A 3 53.67 -4.42 20.08
N SER A 4 53.96 -3.52 19.15
CA SER A 4 53.05 -2.48 18.66
C SER A 4 52.65 -2.84 17.23
N ALA A 5 51.36 -3.01 16.97
CA ALA A 5 50.82 -3.31 15.65
C ALA A 5 49.44 -2.66 15.46
N ASN A 6 49.06 -2.39 14.22
CA ASN A 6 47.83 -1.65 13.89
C ASN A 6 46.58 -2.54 13.85
N ASN A 7 46.76 -3.86 13.75
CA ASN A 7 45.68 -4.84 13.76
C ASN A 7 46.12 -6.13 14.47
N ILE A 8 45.14 -6.92 14.91
CA ILE A 8 45.36 -8.15 15.68
C ILE A 8 46.13 -9.20 14.86
N LYS A 9 45.96 -9.22 13.53
CA LYS A 9 46.64 -10.17 12.64
C LYS A 9 48.15 -9.90 12.58
N GLU A 10 48.55 -8.65 12.38
CA GLU A 10 49.96 -8.22 12.41
C GLU A 10 50.58 -8.40 13.79
N ALA A 11 49.82 -8.14 14.87
CA ALA A 11 50.29 -8.37 16.23
C ALA A 11 50.62 -9.86 16.46
N LEU A 12 49.73 -10.75 16.00
CA LEU A 12 49.92 -12.21 16.11
C LEU A 12 51.10 -12.69 15.26
N ASP A 13 51.26 -12.20 14.03
CA ASP A 13 52.38 -12.58 13.17
C ASP A 13 53.75 -12.17 13.76
N LEU A 14 53.80 -11.00 14.42
CA LEU A 14 55.01 -10.51 15.10
C LEU A 14 55.36 -11.30 16.37
N ILE A 15 54.36 -11.80 17.09
CA ILE A 15 54.55 -12.64 18.29
C ILE A 15 55.15 -14.00 17.91
N TYR A 16 54.71 -14.58 16.80
CA TYR A 16 54.98 -16.00 16.48
C TYR A 16 56.11 -16.28 15.49
N LYS A 17 56.81 -15.25 14.99
CA LYS A 17 58.13 -15.31 14.32
C LYS A 17 58.45 -16.61 13.55
N GLY A 18 57.57 -17.01 12.62
CA GLY A 18 57.89 -18.07 11.66
C GLY A 18 57.76 -19.51 12.16
N GLU A 19 57.17 -19.79 13.32
CA GLU A 19 56.67 -21.15 13.58
C GLU A 19 55.43 -21.41 12.71
N ALA A 20 55.46 -22.48 11.93
CA ALA A 20 54.46 -22.87 10.93
C ALA A 20 53.10 -23.32 11.50
N LYS A 21 52.61 -22.70 12.57
CA LYS A 21 51.23 -22.86 13.03
C LYS A 21 50.37 -21.81 12.35
N LYS A 22 49.71 -22.20 11.26
CA LYS A 22 48.65 -21.40 10.62
C LYS A 22 47.54 -21.17 11.63
N TYR A 23 47.41 -19.97 12.17
CA TYR A 23 46.24 -19.59 12.95
C TYR A 23 45.03 -19.59 12.04
N ARG A 24 44.05 -20.44 12.36
CA ARG A 24 42.75 -20.40 11.71
C ARG A 24 41.84 -19.57 12.60
N GLU A 25 41.37 -18.45 12.07
CA GLU A 25 40.25 -17.72 12.67
C GLU A 25 39.08 -18.69 12.74
N MET A 26 38.79 -19.16 13.95
CA MET A 26 37.67 -20.05 14.22
C MET A 26 36.66 -19.24 15.03
N LEU A 27 35.55 -18.92 14.38
CA LEU A 27 34.39 -18.45 15.11
C LEU A 27 33.98 -19.58 16.06
N LEU A 28 33.96 -19.33 17.37
CA LEU A 28 33.33 -20.23 18.34
C LEU A 28 31.88 -20.41 17.88
N PRO A 29 31.49 -21.61 17.40
CA PRO A 29 30.18 -21.79 16.81
C PRO A 29 29.14 -21.83 17.93
N SER A 30 28.45 -20.72 18.16
CA SER A 30 27.21 -20.73 18.94
C SER A 30 26.07 -21.20 18.03
N GLY A 31 25.75 -22.49 18.10
CA GLY A 31 24.60 -23.09 17.42
C GLY A 31 23.39 -23.19 18.35
N PRO A 32 22.16 -23.30 17.81
CA PRO A 32 21.01 -23.65 18.62
C PRO A 32 21.20 -25.04 19.24
N GLU A 33 21.06 -25.14 20.56
CA GLU A 33 21.11 -26.42 21.30
C GLU A 33 19.92 -27.31 20.95
N VAL A 34 18.74 -26.69 20.74
CA VAL A 34 17.49 -27.39 20.42
C VAL A 34 17.22 -27.28 18.92
N GLN A 35 17.12 -28.43 18.24
CA GLN A 35 16.52 -28.49 16.90
C GLN A 35 15.00 -28.32 17.01
N GLU A 36 14.41 -27.50 16.12
CA GLU A 36 13.01 -27.06 16.21
C GLU A 36 11.99 -28.21 16.34
N CYS A 37 12.28 -29.39 15.79
CA CYS A 37 11.49 -30.58 16.05
C CYS A 37 12.24 -31.86 15.62
N THR A 38 12.45 -32.79 16.54
CA THR A 38 13.11 -34.09 16.27
C THR A 38 12.14 -35.28 16.39
N GLU A 39 11.07 -35.18 17.19
CA GLU A 39 10.05 -36.24 17.36
C GLU A 39 8.63 -35.63 17.53
N ASN A 40 7.60 -36.29 16.99
CA ASN A 40 6.17 -35.94 17.10
C ASN A 40 5.77 -34.54 16.56
N CYS A 41 6.35 -34.11 15.43
CA CYS A 41 5.95 -32.88 14.77
C CYS A 41 4.54 -33.02 14.16
N GLU A 42 3.64 -32.08 14.45
CA GLU A 42 2.35 -31.99 13.75
C GLU A 42 2.62 -31.77 12.25
N LYS A 43 2.09 -32.66 11.40
CA LYS A 43 2.22 -32.49 9.95
C LYS A 43 1.43 -31.25 9.50
N PRO A 44 1.91 -30.48 8.49
CA PRO A 44 1.17 -29.33 7.98
C PRO A 44 -0.30 -29.63 7.60
N VAL A 45 -0.57 -30.82 7.06
CA VAL A 45 -1.94 -31.27 6.71
C VAL A 45 -2.84 -31.41 7.96
N SER A 46 -2.30 -31.89 9.08
CA SER A 46 -3.07 -31.97 10.33
C SER A 46 -3.41 -30.58 10.89
N ILE A 47 -2.49 -29.62 10.72
CA ILE A 47 -2.75 -28.21 11.08
C ILE A 47 -3.83 -27.63 10.17
N LEU A 48 -3.77 -27.88 8.85
CA LEU A 48 -4.79 -27.46 7.89
C LEU A 48 -6.18 -27.94 8.31
N GLN A 49 -6.33 -29.23 8.61
CA GLN A 49 -7.62 -29.80 9.02
C GLN A 49 -8.21 -29.10 10.24
N ASN A 50 -7.36 -28.64 11.16
CA ASN A 50 -7.77 -27.92 12.37
C ASN A 50 -8.15 -26.45 12.11
N VAL A 51 -7.66 -25.83 11.04
CA VAL A 51 -7.86 -24.38 10.78
C VAL A 51 -8.65 -24.06 9.51
N LYS A 52 -9.03 -25.06 8.71
CA LYS A 52 -9.71 -24.88 7.42
C LYS A 52 -10.97 -24.03 7.52
N GLU A 53 -11.75 -24.24 8.57
CA GLU A 53 -12.99 -23.48 8.80
C GLU A 53 -12.72 -22.02 9.10
N ASP A 54 -11.55 -21.67 9.63
CA ASP A 54 -11.16 -20.29 9.95
C ASP A 54 -10.54 -19.55 8.76
N LEU A 55 -10.23 -20.27 7.67
CA LEU A 55 -9.66 -19.73 6.43
C LEU A 55 -10.70 -19.57 5.31
N THR A 56 -11.98 -19.79 5.59
CA THR A 56 -13.05 -19.55 4.62
C THR A 56 -13.18 -18.06 4.29
N SER A 57 -13.70 -17.77 3.09
CA SER A 57 -13.86 -16.38 2.63
C SER A 57 -14.73 -15.53 3.55
N GLU A 58 -15.76 -16.11 4.19
CA GLU A 58 -16.66 -15.43 5.14
C GLU A 58 -15.95 -14.96 6.42
N LYS A 59 -14.86 -15.63 6.80
CA LYS A 59 -14.09 -15.29 8.02
C LYS A 59 -12.85 -14.45 7.71
N LEU A 60 -12.58 -14.13 6.44
CA LEU A 60 -11.63 -13.07 6.09
C LEU A 60 -12.12 -11.75 6.72
N SER A 61 -11.19 -10.87 7.10
CA SER A 61 -11.37 -9.70 7.97
C SER A 61 -11.58 -9.97 9.47
N LYS A 62 -11.62 -11.24 9.92
CA LYS A 62 -11.76 -11.60 11.35
C LYS A 62 -10.44 -12.05 11.99
N ILE A 63 -10.31 -11.87 13.32
CA ILE A 63 -9.11 -12.27 14.09
C ILE A 63 -8.81 -13.77 13.90
N VAL A 64 -9.83 -14.61 13.80
CA VAL A 64 -9.66 -16.07 13.67
C VAL A 64 -8.90 -16.46 12.40
N SER A 65 -9.16 -15.78 11.28
CA SER A 65 -8.46 -16.03 10.02
C SER A 65 -6.99 -15.62 10.10
N GLY A 66 -6.69 -14.46 10.68
CA GLY A 66 -5.31 -14.02 10.92
C GLY A 66 -4.51 -15.00 11.80
N LYS A 67 -5.14 -15.60 12.81
CA LYS A 67 -4.50 -16.62 13.66
C LYS A 67 -4.29 -17.94 12.93
N ALA A 68 -5.28 -18.40 12.18
CA ALA A 68 -5.18 -19.60 11.36
C ALA A 68 -4.04 -19.47 10.33
N TYR A 69 -3.96 -18.30 9.69
CA TYR A 69 -2.89 -17.93 8.77
C TYR A 69 -1.51 -18.01 9.44
N LEU A 70 -1.32 -17.38 10.60
CA LEU A 70 -0.05 -17.42 11.35
C LEU A 70 0.35 -18.85 11.75
N LYS A 71 -0.63 -19.70 12.11
CA LYS A 71 -0.38 -21.09 12.48
C LYS A 71 0.15 -21.90 11.30
N LEU A 72 -0.46 -21.77 10.11
CA LEU A 72 0.02 -22.44 8.90
C LEU A 72 1.34 -21.86 8.39
N LEU A 73 1.53 -20.54 8.46
CA LEU A 73 2.76 -19.86 8.05
C LEU A 73 3.99 -20.44 8.76
N ARG A 74 3.90 -20.61 10.08
CA ARG A 74 4.97 -21.23 10.89
C ARG A 74 5.22 -22.67 10.48
N ALA A 75 4.18 -23.44 10.19
CA ALA A 75 4.32 -24.83 9.74
C ALA A 75 5.02 -24.91 8.37
N PHE A 76 4.67 -24.04 7.43
CA PHE A 76 5.24 -24.07 6.09
C PHE A 76 6.71 -23.63 6.06
N ARG A 77 7.14 -22.68 6.91
CA ARG A 77 8.56 -22.27 7.00
C ARG A 77 9.50 -23.44 7.29
N ASN A 78 9.02 -24.42 8.06
CA ASN A 78 9.80 -25.57 8.48
C ASN A 78 9.52 -26.81 7.61
N SER A 79 8.78 -26.65 6.51
CA SER A 79 8.36 -27.75 5.63
C SER A 79 9.09 -27.73 4.29
N GLY A 80 9.34 -28.92 3.74
CA GLY A 80 9.86 -29.07 2.38
C GLY A 80 8.76 -28.96 1.31
N LYS A 81 9.18 -28.87 0.04
CA LYS A 81 8.30 -28.70 -1.13
C LYS A 81 7.14 -29.70 -1.17
N ALA A 82 7.44 -31.00 -1.05
CA ALA A 82 6.42 -32.06 -1.15
C ALA A 82 5.31 -31.95 -0.10
N SER A 83 5.65 -31.54 1.14
CA SER A 83 4.65 -31.35 2.21
C SER A 83 3.77 -30.13 1.95
N ILE A 84 4.31 -29.08 1.33
CA ILE A 84 3.52 -27.89 0.95
C ILE A 84 2.57 -28.24 -0.21
N GLU A 85 3.05 -28.98 -1.21
CA GLU A 85 2.22 -29.46 -2.32
C GLU A 85 1.08 -30.37 -1.84
N GLU A 86 1.36 -31.26 -0.88
CA GLU A 86 0.34 -32.11 -0.26
C GLU A 86 -0.77 -31.26 0.38
N VAL A 87 -0.43 -30.18 1.09
CA VAL A 87 -1.41 -29.27 1.68
C VAL A 87 -2.19 -28.52 0.60
N LEU A 88 -1.51 -27.99 -0.43
CA LEU A 88 -2.17 -27.21 -1.49
C LEU A 88 -3.12 -28.04 -2.35
N THR A 89 -2.86 -29.35 -2.49
CA THR A 89 -3.67 -30.28 -3.31
C THR A 89 -4.64 -31.13 -2.49
N HIS A 90 -4.66 -30.99 -1.16
CA HIS A 90 -5.55 -31.76 -0.29
C HIS A 90 -7.03 -31.46 -0.56
N LYS A 91 -7.91 -32.45 -0.33
CA LYS A 91 -9.36 -32.31 -0.57
C LYS A 91 -10.00 -31.17 0.24
N ASP A 92 -9.52 -30.94 1.46
CA ASP A 92 -9.98 -29.86 2.34
C ASP A 92 -9.55 -28.46 1.89
N SER A 93 -8.66 -28.37 0.89
CA SER A 93 -8.12 -27.10 0.40
C SER A 93 -8.98 -26.44 -0.67
N TYR A 94 -9.94 -27.16 -1.25
CA TYR A 94 -10.71 -26.74 -2.42
C TYR A 94 -11.34 -25.34 -2.29
N ASN A 95 -11.93 -25.01 -1.14
CA ASN A 95 -12.59 -23.72 -0.91
C ASN A 95 -11.66 -22.63 -0.37
N ILE A 96 -10.40 -22.95 -0.06
CA ILE A 96 -9.45 -22.06 0.62
C ILE A 96 -8.12 -21.93 -0.13
N VAL A 97 -8.06 -22.35 -1.39
CA VAL A 97 -6.82 -22.32 -2.20
C VAL A 97 -6.22 -20.91 -2.25
N LYS A 98 -7.04 -19.87 -2.41
CA LYS A 98 -6.58 -18.47 -2.45
C LYS A 98 -5.86 -18.07 -1.15
N GLN A 99 -6.40 -18.47 -0.01
CA GLN A 99 -5.84 -18.21 1.32
C GLN A 99 -4.59 -19.05 1.57
N LEU A 100 -4.51 -20.27 1.03
CA LEU A 100 -3.30 -21.09 1.10
C LEU A 100 -2.17 -20.56 0.22
N ILE A 101 -2.50 -19.97 -0.94
CA ILE A 101 -1.54 -19.22 -1.77
C ILE A 101 -0.98 -18.03 -0.97
N ASP A 102 -1.82 -17.29 -0.25
CA ASP A 102 -1.36 -16.19 0.61
C ASP A 102 -0.37 -16.66 1.67
N VAL A 103 -0.66 -17.79 2.32
CA VAL A 103 0.24 -18.38 3.33
C VAL A 103 1.55 -18.78 2.66
N ALA A 104 1.48 -19.57 1.58
CA ALA A 104 2.63 -20.12 0.87
C ALA A 104 3.55 -19.02 0.33
N ALA A 105 3.00 -17.97 -0.27
CA ALA A 105 3.80 -16.84 -0.77
C ALA A 105 4.50 -16.08 0.37
N ALA A 106 3.82 -15.88 1.51
CA ALA A 106 4.39 -15.18 2.65
C ALA A 106 5.41 -15.99 3.46
N THR A 107 5.51 -17.31 3.23
CA THR A 107 6.57 -18.14 3.84
C THR A 107 7.97 -17.66 3.49
N GLN A 108 8.13 -17.10 2.29
CA GLN A 108 9.41 -16.58 1.78
C GLN A 108 10.52 -17.63 1.80
N THR A 109 10.21 -18.88 1.44
CA THR A 109 11.21 -19.95 1.23
C THR A 109 11.26 -20.41 -0.23
N PRO A 110 12.41 -20.91 -0.73
CA PRO A 110 12.52 -21.47 -2.08
C PRO A 110 11.56 -22.64 -2.30
N ALA A 111 11.41 -23.52 -1.30
CA ALA A 111 10.54 -24.69 -1.38
C ALA A 111 9.06 -24.34 -1.61
N ALA A 112 8.57 -23.30 -0.94
CA ALA A 112 7.20 -22.83 -1.13
C ALA A 112 6.99 -22.16 -2.49
N HIS A 113 7.98 -21.40 -2.95
CA HIS A 113 7.91 -20.77 -4.27
C HIS A 113 7.90 -21.82 -5.39
N GLU A 114 8.77 -22.83 -5.33
CA GLU A 114 8.78 -23.93 -6.29
C GLU A 114 7.46 -24.71 -6.29
N ALA A 115 6.89 -25.00 -5.11
CA ALA A 115 5.58 -25.64 -5.00
C ALA A 115 4.46 -24.82 -5.68
N LEU A 116 4.45 -23.50 -5.47
CA LEU A 116 3.48 -22.61 -6.09
C LEU A 116 3.66 -22.53 -7.61
N MET A 117 4.90 -22.43 -8.09
CA MET A 117 5.19 -22.37 -9.54
C MET A 117 4.84 -23.68 -10.27
N GLN A 118 4.83 -24.81 -9.57
CA GLN A 118 4.39 -26.09 -10.12
C GLN A 118 2.87 -26.22 -10.22
N LEU A 119 2.12 -25.55 -9.35
CA LEU A 119 0.65 -25.65 -9.27
C LEU A 119 -0.08 -24.53 -10.03
N ILE A 120 0.54 -23.36 -10.17
CA ILE A 120 -0.10 -22.17 -10.76
C ILE A 120 0.28 -22.04 -12.25
N THR A 121 -0.73 -22.03 -13.10
CA THR A 121 -0.57 -21.86 -14.55
C THR A 121 -0.80 -20.41 -14.97
N PHE A 122 0.20 -19.80 -15.62
CA PHE A 122 0.14 -18.41 -16.10
C PHE A 122 -0.25 -18.28 -17.59
N THR A 123 -0.54 -19.41 -18.26
CA THR A 123 -0.82 -19.46 -19.71
C THR A 123 -2.31 -19.56 -20.04
N ASP A 124 -3.17 -19.81 -19.05
CA ASP A 124 -4.61 -19.86 -19.25
C ASP A 124 -5.19 -18.43 -19.22
N GLU A 125 -5.88 -18.03 -20.28
CA GLU A 125 -6.47 -16.69 -20.40
C GLU A 125 -7.63 -16.46 -19.44
N SER A 126 -8.34 -17.53 -19.07
CA SER A 126 -9.59 -17.48 -18.30
C SER A 126 -9.36 -17.70 -16.80
N ALA A 127 -8.35 -18.50 -16.43
CA ALA A 127 -8.06 -18.85 -15.04
C ALA A 127 -7.00 -17.93 -14.42
N ILE A 128 -7.34 -16.65 -14.23
CA ILE A 128 -6.41 -15.63 -13.69
C ILE A 128 -6.40 -15.52 -12.17
N ASP A 129 -7.40 -16.06 -11.48
CA ASP A 129 -7.60 -15.90 -10.03
C ASP A 129 -6.40 -16.31 -9.17
N TYR A 130 -5.85 -17.51 -9.41
CA TYR A 130 -4.72 -18.03 -8.63
C TYR A 130 -3.39 -17.35 -9.00
N PRO A 131 -3.06 -17.15 -10.29
CA PRO A 131 -1.92 -16.33 -10.68
C PRO A 131 -1.95 -14.92 -10.08
N GLU A 132 -3.07 -14.20 -10.20
CA GLU A 132 -3.20 -12.84 -9.67
C GLU A 132 -3.06 -12.84 -8.15
N ARG A 133 -3.60 -13.85 -7.47
CA ARG A 133 -3.44 -14.01 -6.03
C ARG A 133 -2.00 -14.19 -5.59
N PHE A 134 -1.26 -15.04 -6.29
CA PHE A 134 0.17 -15.25 -6.03
C PHE A 134 0.97 -13.97 -6.21
N ILE A 135 0.71 -13.23 -7.28
CA ILE A 135 1.40 -11.96 -7.56
C ILE A 135 1.07 -10.91 -6.50
N PHE A 136 -0.20 -10.81 -6.09
CA PHE A 136 -0.65 -9.94 -5.02
C PHE A 136 0.08 -10.25 -3.70
N ALA A 137 0.09 -11.51 -3.26
CA ALA A 137 0.77 -11.90 -2.02
C ALA A 137 2.30 -11.69 -2.11
N SER A 138 2.90 -11.96 -3.28
CA SER A 138 4.33 -11.76 -3.53
C SER A 138 4.74 -10.28 -3.43
N ALA A 139 3.88 -9.35 -3.86
CA ALA A 139 4.14 -7.92 -3.80
C ALA A 139 4.32 -7.37 -2.37
N TYR A 140 3.77 -8.07 -1.36
CA TYR A 140 3.87 -7.71 0.06
C TYR A 140 4.86 -8.57 0.85
N THR A 141 5.74 -9.30 0.16
CA THR A 141 6.84 -10.02 0.83
C THR A 141 7.77 -9.04 1.53
N THR A 142 8.14 -9.37 2.78
CA THR A 142 8.90 -8.49 3.68
C THR A 142 10.41 -8.53 3.43
N HIS A 143 10.93 -9.70 3.06
CA HIS A 143 12.34 -9.98 2.81
C HIS A 143 12.48 -10.95 1.62
N PRO A 144 12.10 -10.52 0.40
CA PRO A 144 12.16 -11.39 -0.77
C PRO A 144 13.58 -11.91 -1.00
N GLY A 145 13.71 -13.21 -1.33
CA GLY A 145 14.98 -13.81 -1.75
C GLY A 145 15.25 -13.62 -3.24
N GLU A 146 16.49 -13.85 -3.67
CA GLU A 146 16.86 -13.76 -5.09
C GLU A 146 16.08 -14.72 -6.00
N TYR A 147 15.68 -15.89 -5.47
CA TYR A 147 14.89 -16.87 -6.22
C TYR A 147 13.56 -16.28 -6.69
N LEU A 148 12.90 -15.46 -5.85
CA LEU A 148 11.63 -14.82 -6.18
C LEU A 148 11.83 -13.73 -7.24
N LEU A 149 12.91 -12.94 -7.14
CA LEU A 149 13.24 -11.94 -8.16
C LEU A 149 13.47 -12.58 -9.53
N LYS A 150 14.24 -13.67 -9.58
CA LYS A 150 14.51 -14.40 -10.83
C LYS A 150 13.22 -14.98 -11.41
N GLY A 151 12.41 -15.66 -10.60
CA GLY A 151 11.12 -16.23 -11.03
C GLY A 151 10.15 -15.16 -11.55
N MET A 152 10.01 -14.04 -10.83
CA MET A 152 9.15 -12.93 -11.24
C MET A 152 9.64 -12.24 -12.53
N LEU A 153 10.96 -12.06 -12.69
CA LEU A 153 11.53 -11.49 -13.91
C LEU A 153 11.35 -12.41 -15.12
N GLU A 154 11.49 -13.72 -14.94
CA GLU A 154 11.21 -14.71 -15.98
C GLU A 154 9.73 -14.69 -16.38
N LEU A 155 8.81 -14.61 -15.41
CA LEU A 155 7.37 -14.46 -15.68
C LEU A 155 7.07 -13.17 -16.45
N MET A 156 7.70 -12.05 -16.06
CA MET A 156 7.51 -10.76 -16.72
C MET A 156 7.99 -10.77 -18.19
N LYS A 157 9.06 -11.51 -18.50
CA LYS A 157 9.59 -11.65 -19.86
C LYS A 157 8.82 -12.64 -20.73
N LYS A 158 8.06 -13.56 -20.12
CA LYS A 158 7.22 -14.51 -20.86
C LYS A 158 6.03 -13.77 -21.46
N LYS A 159 5.62 -14.20 -22.65
CA LYS A 159 4.38 -13.71 -23.28
C LYS A 159 3.17 -14.34 -22.56
N VAL A 160 2.70 -13.66 -21.52
CA VAL A 160 1.44 -14.00 -20.85
C VAL A 160 0.29 -13.49 -21.73
N PRO A 161 -0.68 -14.35 -22.10
CA PRO A 161 -1.72 -13.96 -23.05
C PRO A 161 -2.74 -12.99 -22.46
N ASN A 162 -3.00 -13.09 -21.15
CA ASN A 162 -3.92 -12.19 -20.47
C ASN A 162 -3.22 -10.87 -20.09
N GLU A 163 -3.71 -9.77 -20.66
CA GLU A 163 -3.19 -8.41 -20.47
C GLU A 163 -3.28 -7.91 -19.01
N SER A 164 -4.37 -8.22 -18.32
CA SER A 164 -4.56 -7.86 -16.91
C SER A 164 -3.55 -8.57 -16.01
N LEU A 165 -3.30 -9.84 -16.27
CA LEU A 165 -2.29 -10.61 -15.53
C LEU A 165 -0.87 -10.10 -15.83
N ARG A 166 -0.58 -9.75 -17.08
CA ARG A 166 0.69 -9.11 -17.48
C ARG A 166 0.94 -7.83 -16.69
N GLU A 167 -0.11 -7.01 -16.52
CA GLU A 167 -0.03 -5.83 -15.67
C GLU A 167 0.26 -6.16 -14.21
N SER A 168 -0.52 -7.06 -13.62
CA SER A 168 -0.30 -7.47 -12.22
C SER A 168 1.14 -7.98 -12.01
N ILE A 169 1.70 -8.78 -12.93
CA ILE A 169 3.08 -9.28 -12.87
C ILE A 169 4.09 -8.12 -12.87
N ALA A 170 3.95 -7.14 -13.79
CA ALA A 170 4.88 -6.02 -13.87
C ALA A 170 4.83 -5.12 -12.63
N LEU A 171 3.64 -4.85 -12.09
CA LEU A 171 3.45 -4.07 -10.87
C LEU A 171 3.99 -4.82 -9.64
N GLY A 172 3.75 -6.12 -9.57
CA GLY A 172 4.25 -7.01 -8.52
C GLY A 172 5.77 -7.11 -8.53
N MET A 173 6.39 -7.28 -9.70
CA MET A 173 7.85 -7.29 -9.85
C MET A 173 8.47 -5.99 -9.35
N GLY A 174 7.89 -4.84 -9.72
CA GLY A 174 8.32 -3.55 -9.18
C GLY A 174 8.24 -3.48 -7.66
N ALA A 175 7.16 -4.00 -7.06
CA ALA A 175 7.01 -4.01 -5.60
C ALA A 175 8.05 -4.90 -4.90
N VAL A 176 8.31 -6.10 -5.43
CA VAL A 176 9.32 -7.03 -4.91
C VAL A 176 10.73 -6.43 -5.00
N VAL A 177 11.06 -5.79 -6.12
CA VAL A 177 12.35 -5.07 -6.29
C VAL A 177 12.50 -3.99 -5.23
N ASN A 178 11.46 -3.20 -4.97
CA ASN A 178 11.54 -2.17 -3.93
C ASN A 178 11.77 -2.79 -2.54
N SER A 179 11.03 -3.83 -2.17
CA SER A 179 11.19 -4.51 -0.88
C SER A 179 12.58 -5.13 -0.74
N PHE A 180 13.11 -5.76 -1.78
CA PHE A 180 14.48 -6.28 -1.80
C PHE A 180 15.51 -5.16 -1.60
N CYS A 181 15.30 -4.00 -2.22
CA CYS A 181 16.25 -2.90 -2.20
C CYS A 181 16.20 -2.00 -0.97
N LYS A 182 15.14 -2.04 -0.16
CA LYS A 182 15.05 -1.24 1.07
C LYS A 182 16.26 -1.45 2.01
N PRO A 183 16.71 -2.68 2.33
CA PRO A 183 17.87 -2.89 3.20
C PRO A 183 19.22 -2.59 2.54
N TYR A 184 19.35 -2.72 1.21
CA TYR A 184 20.62 -2.57 0.50
C TYR A 184 20.75 -1.18 -0.12
N GLY A 185 21.78 -0.41 0.26
CA GLY A 185 21.99 0.94 -0.25
C GLY A 185 22.17 1.00 -1.78
N ASN A 186 23.03 0.15 -2.35
CA ASN A 186 23.30 0.09 -3.79
C ASN A 186 22.77 -1.21 -4.43
N CYS A 187 21.49 -1.20 -4.74
CA CYS A 187 20.81 -2.39 -5.25
C CYS A 187 21.17 -2.80 -6.68
N LEU A 188 21.81 -1.91 -7.45
CA LEU A 188 22.14 -2.14 -8.86
C LEU A 188 23.31 -3.12 -9.06
N GLU A 189 24.01 -3.48 -7.99
CA GLU A 189 25.07 -4.50 -8.03
C GLU A 189 24.52 -5.91 -8.31
N TYR A 190 23.24 -6.16 -7.99
CA TYR A 190 22.59 -7.43 -8.27
C TYR A 190 22.22 -7.53 -9.76
N SER A 191 22.71 -8.57 -10.43
CA SER A 191 22.53 -8.77 -11.87
C SER A 191 21.06 -8.83 -12.28
N THR A 192 20.20 -9.49 -11.51
CA THR A 192 18.75 -9.59 -11.76
C THR A 192 18.06 -8.22 -11.72
N ILE A 193 18.54 -7.30 -10.86
CA ILE A 193 17.97 -5.95 -10.76
C ILE A 193 18.45 -5.08 -11.92
N ALA A 194 19.73 -5.15 -12.27
CA ALA A 194 20.27 -4.48 -13.44
C ALA A 194 19.55 -4.95 -14.73
N GLU A 195 19.28 -6.25 -14.84
CA GLU A 195 18.53 -6.84 -15.94
C GLU A 195 17.08 -6.37 -15.99
N TYR A 196 16.38 -6.34 -14.84
CA TYR A 196 15.04 -5.77 -14.75
C TYR A 196 15.00 -4.31 -15.19
N VAL A 197 15.93 -3.48 -14.72
CA VAL A 197 16.02 -2.06 -15.11
C VAL A 197 16.22 -1.92 -16.62
N ASN A 198 17.17 -2.66 -17.19
CA ASN A 198 17.45 -2.62 -18.62
C ASN A 198 16.25 -3.09 -19.45
N TYR A 199 15.57 -4.14 -19.01
CA TYR A 199 14.37 -4.66 -19.67
C TYR A 199 13.26 -3.60 -19.70
N VAL A 200 12.90 -3.05 -18.55
CA VAL A 200 11.84 -2.03 -18.43
C VAL A 200 12.17 -0.76 -19.21
N GLU A 201 13.43 -0.29 -19.20
CA GLU A 201 13.83 0.88 -19.98
C GLU A 201 13.83 0.62 -21.50
N THR A 202 14.16 -0.59 -21.93
CA THR A 202 14.16 -0.96 -23.35
C THR A 202 12.74 -1.06 -23.87
N GLU A 203 11.88 -1.76 -23.14
CA GLU A 203 10.49 -1.96 -23.52
C GLU A 203 9.69 -0.65 -23.49
N LEU A 204 9.93 0.23 -22.52
CA LEU A 204 9.29 1.55 -22.49
C LEU A 204 9.65 2.39 -23.73
N LYS A 205 10.87 2.23 -24.28
CA LYS A 205 11.29 2.94 -25.49
C LYS A 205 10.67 2.37 -26.76
N SER A 206 10.39 1.06 -26.79
CA SER A 206 9.72 0.41 -27.92
C SER A 206 8.20 0.55 -27.90
N CYS A 207 7.59 0.89 -26.76
CA CYS A 207 6.15 1.12 -26.67
C CYS A 207 5.72 2.36 -27.46
N GLU A 208 4.81 2.17 -28.42
CA GLU A 208 4.09 3.27 -29.08
C GLU A 208 2.75 3.55 -28.39
N GLU A 209 2.02 2.50 -28.04
CA GLU A 209 0.69 2.53 -27.42
C GLU A 209 0.69 3.06 -25.98
N GLU A 210 -0.44 3.64 -25.59
CA GLU A 210 -0.66 4.19 -24.24
C GLU A 210 -0.60 3.11 -23.16
N GLU A 211 -1.33 2.01 -23.34
CA GLU A 211 -1.44 0.91 -22.37
C GLU A 211 -0.07 0.26 -22.09
N CYS A 212 0.72 0.05 -23.16
CA CYS A 212 2.11 -0.43 -23.08
C CYS A 212 2.98 0.51 -22.23
N LYS A 213 2.85 1.83 -22.41
CA LYS A 213 3.60 2.81 -21.59
C LYS A 213 3.16 2.80 -20.14
N LEU A 214 1.85 2.74 -19.89
CA LEU A 214 1.28 2.74 -18.54
C LEU A 214 1.81 1.55 -17.73
N LEU A 215 1.87 0.36 -18.33
CA LEU A 215 2.42 -0.85 -17.72
C LEU A 215 3.81 -0.62 -17.12
N TYR A 216 4.76 -0.16 -17.94
CA TYR A 216 6.15 0.02 -17.51
C TYR A 216 6.33 1.22 -16.58
N VAL A 217 5.59 2.32 -16.79
CA VAL A 217 5.62 3.49 -15.88
C VAL A 217 5.09 3.12 -14.49
N ARG A 218 4.01 2.33 -14.39
CA ARG A 218 3.48 1.82 -13.11
C ARG A 218 4.47 0.89 -12.43
N SER A 219 5.12 -0.01 -13.20
CA SER A 219 6.18 -0.89 -12.70
C SER A 219 7.36 -0.10 -12.12
N MET A 220 7.87 0.91 -12.86
CA MET A 220 8.92 1.82 -12.38
C MET A 220 8.52 2.53 -11.09
N GLY A 221 7.27 2.99 -10.99
CA GLY A 221 6.74 3.66 -9.80
C GLY A 221 6.66 2.74 -8.58
N ASN A 222 6.31 1.47 -8.76
CA ASN A 222 6.37 0.47 -7.69
C ASN A 222 7.81 0.12 -7.29
N ALA A 223 8.75 0.06 -8.24
CA ALA A 223 10.16 -0.18 -7.96
C ALA A 223 10.82 0.95 -7.16
N GLY A 224 10.46 2.21 -7.44
CA GLY A 224 10.95 3.37 -6.69
C GLY A 224 12.48 3.58 -6.78
N LEU A 225 13.13 3.07 -7.83
CA LEU A 225 14.58 3.18 -8.03
C LEU A 225 14.95 4.56 -8.60
N ALA A 226 15.97 5.20 -8.04
CA ALA A 226 16.47 6.49 -8.54
C ALA A 226 16.91 6.46 -10.01
N LYS A 227 17.34 5.30 -10.51
CA LYS A 227 17.73 5.10 -11.91
C LYS A 227 16.59 5.39 -12.90
N PHE A 228 15.33 5.14 -12.52
CA PHE A 228 14.17 5.42 -13.37
C PHE A 228 13.73 6.88 -13.36
N LEU A 229 14.28 7.72 -12.48
CA LEU A 229 13.85 9.10 -12.32
C LEU A 229 13.90 9.92 -13.63
N PRO A 230 14.98 9.87 -14.45
CA PRO A 230 15.01 10.61 -15.71
C PRO A 230 13.91 10.17 -16.68
N SER A 231 13.65 8.85 -16.75
CA SER A 231 12.61 8.28 -17.61
C SER A 231 11.21 8.72 -17.17
N LEU A 232 10.92 8.68 -15.87
CA LEU A 232 9.63 9.16 -15.33
C LEU A 232 9.42 10.67 -15.57
N LEU A 233 10.43 11.50 -15.28
CA LEU A 233 10.34 12.94 -15.52
C LEU A 233 10.15 13.26 -17.01
N ASN A 234 10.78 12.51 -17.91
CA ASN A 234 10.58 12.65 -19.34
C ASN A 234 9.13 12.30 -19.76
N GLN A 235 8.58 11.19 -19.25
CA GLN A 235 7.19 10.81 -19.53
C GLN A 235 6.20 11.84 -18.97
N ALA A 236 6.43 12.35 -17.76
CA ALA A 236 5.61 13.40 -17.15
C ALA A 236 5.60 14.70 -17.97
N LEU A 237 6.75 15.11 -18.51
CA LEU A 237 6.88 16.34 -19.26
C LEU A 237 6.34 16.21 -20.70
N ASN A 238 6.77 15.18 -21.42
CA ASN A 238 6.70 15.11 -22.89
C ASN A 238 5.64 14.15 -23.44
N SER A 239 4.99 13.30 -22.62
CA SER A 239 4.00 12.36 -23.14
C SER A 239 2.76 13.07 -23.69
N LYS A 240 2.28 12.65 -24.87
CA LYS A 240 1.05 13.19 -25.46
C LYS A 240 -0.18 12.86 -24.60
N SER A 241 -0.19 11.68 -23.98
CA SER A 241 -1.30 11.23 -23.14
C SER A 241 -1.22 11.83 -21.72
N SER A 242 -2.35 12.39 -21.26
CA SER A 242 -2.52 12.95 -19.93
C SER A 242 -2.44 11.86 -18.85
N THR A 243 -2.97 10.66 -19.12
CA THR A 243 -2.96 9.52 -18.19
C THR A 243 -1.53 9.04 -17.92
N VAL A 244 -0.69 8.95 -18.96
CA VAL A 244 0.74 8.57 -18.85
C VAL A 244 1.50 9.65 -18.09
N SER A 245 1.23 10.93 -18.39
CA SER A 245 1.86 12.06 -17.70
C SER A 245 1.53 12.04 -16.21
N LEU A 246 0.26 11.83 -15.86
CA LEU A 246 -0.23 11.71 -14.49
C LEU A 246 0.40 10.51 -13.77
N THR A 247 0.39 9.34 -14.41
CA THR A 247 0.91 8.09 -13.83
C THR A 247 2.41 8.20 -13.57
N ALA A 248 3.15 8.89 -14.44
CA ALA A 248 4.58 9.15 -14.25
C ALA A 248 4.85 10.04 -13.02
N ILE A 249 4.03 11.06 -12.79
CA ILE A 249 4.09 11.91 -11.58
C ILE A 249 3.75 11.07 -10.34
N GLN A 250 2.66 10.31 -10.36
CA GLN A 250 2.25 9.42 -9.26
C GLN A 250 3.28 8.31 -8.97
N GLY A 251 4.07 7.92 -9.96
CA GLY A 251 5.18 6.96 -9.82
C GLY A 251 6.32 7.46 -8.93
N LEU A 252 6.42 8.77 -8.69
CA LEU A 252 7.43 9.34 -7.80
C LEU A 252 7.16 9.05 -6.31
N ARG A 253 5.98 8.53 -5.95
CA ARG A 253 5.54 8.33 -4.55
C ARG A 253 6.50 7.50 -3.68
N ARG A 254 7.16 6.49 -4.26
CA ARG A 254 8.11 5.59 -3.53
C ARG A 254 9.56 6.02 -3.63
N MET A 255 9.85 7.07 -4.40
CA MET A 255 11.23 7.50 -4.66
C MET A 255 11.74 8.38 -3.53
N LYS A 256 13.01 8.20 -3.15
CA LYS A 256 13.70 9.13 -2.24
C LYS A 256 14.12 10.38 -3.01
N ILE A 257 13.24 11.38 -3.04
CA ILE A 257 13.44 12.62 -3.83
C ILE A 257 14.47 13.58 -3.19
N SER A 258 14.90 13.36 -1.95
CA SER A 258 15.79 14.28 -1.21
C SER A 258 17.08 14.65 -1.97
N GLY A 259 17.68 13.72 -2.70
CA GLY A 259 18.89 13.97 -3.51
C GLY A 259 18.65 14.63 -4.87
N PHE A 260 17.39 14.68 -5.35
CA PHE A 260 17.02 15.17 -6.69
C PHE A 260 15.96 16.27 -6.64
N LYS A 261 15.75 16.85 -5.46
CA LYS A 261 14.65 17.79 -5.18
C LYS A 261 14.60 18.94 -6.19
N ASP A 262 15.74 19.55 -6.52
CA ASP A 262 15.77 20.70 -7.43
C ASP A 262 15.41 20.33 -8.86
N GLN A 263 15.94 19.22 -9.37
CA GLN A 263 15.64 18.70 -10.70
C GLN A 263 14.15 18.34 -10.83
N VAL A 264 13.60 17.63 -9.84
CA VAL A 264 12.18 17.25 -9.81
C VAL A 264 11.30 18.50 -9.74
N ASN A 265 11.61 19.42 -8.83
CA ASN A 265 10.83 20.64 -8.66
C ASN A 265 10.84 21.54 -9.90
N GLN A 266 11.94 21.59 -10.66
CA GLN A 266 12.01 22.36 -11.91
C GLN A 266 11.04 21.81 -12.96
N VAL A 267 11.00 20.48 -13.13
CA VAL A 267 10.08 19.80 -14.07
C VAL A 267 8.63 20.01 -13.63
N LEU A 268 8.32 19.76 -12.36
CA LEU A 268 6.96 19.89 -11.84
C LEU A 268 6.44 21.34 -11.91
N LYS A 269 7.29 22.35 -11.66
CA LYS A 269 6.93 23.76 -11.87
C LYS A 269 6.58 24.05 -13.32
N SER A 270 7.36 23.50 -14.27
CA SER A 270 7.08 23.66 -15.70
C SER A 270 5.75 23.05 -16.11
N ILE A 271 5.34 21.94 -15.48
CA ILE A 271 4.06 21.28 -15.71
C ILE A 271 2.92 22.10 -15.09
N PHE A 272 3.05 22.47 -13.82
CA PHE A 272 2.02 23.23 -13.10
C PHE A 272 1.71 24.59 -13.73
N HIS A 273 2.76 25.33 -14.11
CA HIS A 273 2.63 26.64 -14.78
C HIS A 273 2.43 26.54 -16.30
N GLN A 274 2.39 25.33 -16.87
CA GLN A 274 2.16 25.09 -18.30
C GLN A 274 3.15 25.84 -19.24
N ASN A 275 4.39 26.07 -18.80
CA ASN A 275 5.37 26.89 -19.52
C ASN A 275 5.73 26.40 -20.93
N LYS A 276 5.55 25.09 -21.20
CA LYS A 276 5.93 24.45 -22.48
C LYS A 276 4.72 24.05 -23.33
N ARG A 277 3.65 23.63 -22.67
CA ARG A 277 2.40 23.15 -23.28
C ARG A 277 1.29 23.17 -22.27
N ASN A 278 0.06 23.02 -22.76
CA ASN A 278 -1.10 22.81 -21.92
C ASN A 278 -1.08 21.38 -21.35
N TYR A 279 -1.42 21.29 -20.07
CA TYR A 279 -1.55 20.04 -19.33
C TYR A 279 -2.96 19.94 -18.74
N ASP A 280 -3.49 18.73 -18.69
CA ASP A 280 -4.75 18.41 -18.03
C ASP A 280 -4.74 18.83 -16.53
N SER A 281 -5.92 19.17 -16.02
CA SER A 281 -6.13 19.62 -14.64
C SER A 281 -5.57 18.64 -13.60
N SER A 282 -5.78 17.34 -13.81
CA SER A 282 -5.31 16.31 -12.87
C SER A 282 -3.79 16.20 -12.87
N VAL A 283 -3.13 16.42 -14.02
CA VAL A 283 -1.66 16.41 -14.14
C VAL A 283 -1.07 17.61 -13.40
N ARG A 284 -1.70 18.79 -13.52
CA ARG A 284 -1.30 20.01 -12.77
C ARG A 284 -1.45 19.81 -11.26
N ILE A 285 -2.59 19.26 -10.82
CA ILE A 285 -2.86 19.00 -9.39
C ILE A 285 -1.87 17.96 -8.84
N ALA A 286 -1.59 16.89 -9.56
CA ALA A 286 -0.60 15.91 -9.12
C ALA A 286 0.82 16.51 -9.01
N ALA A 287 1.20 17.38 -9.95
CA ALA A 287 2.47 18.11 -9.86
C ALA A 287 2.52 19.04 -8.65
N LEU A 288 1.42 19.74 -8.37
CA LEU A 288 1.27 20.61 -7.20
C LEU A 288 1.42 19.83 -5.89
N GLU A 289 0.77 18.67 -5.73
CA GLU A 289 0.87 17.86 -4.51
C GLU A 289 2.31 17.48 -4.19
N ILE A 290 3.08 17.02 -5.19
CA ILE A 290 4.49 16.65 -4.98
C ILE A 290 5.36 17.88 -4.71
N LEU A 291 5.09 19.02 -5.37
CA LEU A 291 5.79 20.26 -5.08
C LEU A 291 5.59 20.69 -3.63
N LEU A 292 4.36 20.64 -3.12
CA LEU A 292 4.02 20.99 -1.75
C LEU A 292 4.67 20.02 -0.75
N GLN A 293 4.68 18.70 -1.04
CA GLN A 293 5.34 17.69 -0.21
C GLN A 293 6.87 17.85 -0.17
N ASN A 294 7.51 18.17 -1.30
CA ASN A 294 8.96 18.38 -1.36
C ASN A 294 9.39 19.64 -0.60
N GLY A 295 8.48 20.58 -0.34
CA GLY A 295 8.75 21.87 0.28
C GLY A 295 9.26 22.91 -0.74
N ILE A 296 8.55 24.04 -0.81
CA ILE A 296 8.76 25.11 -1.80
C ILE A 296 9.38 26.33 -1.11
N SER A 297 10.21 27.09 -1.82
CA SER A 297 10.66 28.40 -1.34
C SER A 297 9.50 29.40 -1.28
N THR A 298 9.60 30.41 -0.44
CA THR A 298 8.58 31.46 -0.29
C THR A 298 8.25 32.16 -1.61
N GLY A 299 9.26 32.48 -2.43
CA GLY A 299 9.06 33.03 -3.78
C GLY A 299 8.36 32.05 -4.74
N GLY A 300 8.68 30.75 -4.65
CA GLY A 300 7.98 29.72 -5.43
C GLY A 300 6.52 29.57 -5.00
N LEU A 301 6.25 29.61 -3.70
CA LEU A 301 4.90 29.58 -3.15
C LEU A 301 4.10 30.80 -3.63
N ARG A 302 4.70 32.01 -3.60
CA ARG A 302 4.07 33.22 -4.14
C ARG A 302 3.66 33.05 -5.60
N ASN A 303 4.53 32.50 -6.46
CA ASN A 303 4.21 32.28 -7.87
C ASN A 303 3.05 31.30 -8.07
N ILE A 304 2.98 30.24 -7.25
CA ILE A 304 1.87 29.28 -7.27
C ILE A 304 0.56 29.97 -6.88
N VAL A 305 0.54 30.74 -5.80
CA VAL A 305 -0.67 31.45 -5.38
C VAL A 305 -1.11 32.47 -6.45
N LEU A 306 -0.17 33.20 -7.05
CA LEU A 306 -0.48 34.15 -8.13
C LEU A 306 -1.07 33.46 -9.36
N SER A 307 -0.67 32.22 -9.69
CA SER A 307 -1.29 31.51 -10.82
C SER A 307 -2.79 31.28 -10.64
N ALA A 308 -3.28 31.07 -9.41
CA ALA A 308 -4.71 30.99 -9.14
C ALA A 308 -5.46 32.33 -9.25
N MET A 309 -4.73 33.45 -9.21
CA MET A 309 -5.31 34.77 -9.42
C MET A 309 -5.57 35.04 -10.91
N TYR A 310 -4.59 34.72 -11.76
CA TYR A 310 -4.61 35.07 -13.19
C TYR A 310 -5.33 34.03 -14.07
N ASP A 311 -5.27 32.74 -13.72
CA ASP A 311 -5.93 31.65 -14.45
C ASP A 311 -7.35 31.41 -13.88
N GLN A 312 -8.28 32.30 -14.21
CA GLN A 312 -9.71 32.18 -13.84
C GLN A 312 -10.48 31.22 -14.77
N THR A 313 -9.86 30.78 -15.86
CA THR A 313 -10.44 29.79 -16.79
C THR A 313 -10.51 28.39 -16.19
N GLU A 314 -9.57 28.04 -15.31
CA GLU A 314 -9.51 26.75 -14.60
C GLU A 314 -9.81 26.93 -13.10
N PHE A 315 -10.99 27.47 -12.78
CA PHE A 315 -11.38 27.81 -11.40
C PHE A 315 -11.41 26.61 -10.43
N GLU A 316 -11.58 25.38 -10.92
CA GLU A 316 -11.52 24.17 -10.09
C GLU A 316 -10.12 23.87 -9.58
N VAL A 317 -9.09 24.02 -10.42
CA VAL A 317 -7.67 23.87 -10.03
C VAL A 317 -7.29 24.94 -9.01
N SER A 318 -7.73 26.19 -9.23
CA SER A 318 -7.53 27.30 -8.30
C SER A 318 -8.23 27.07 -6.95
N THR A 319 -9.45 26.54 -6.98
CA THR A 319 -10.19 26.17 -5.77
C THR A 319 -9.47 25.07 -5.00
N TYR A 320 -9.06 24.00 -5.70
CA TYR A 320 -8.32 22.90 -5.10
C TYR A 320 -7.04 23.39 -4.43
N LEU A 321 -6.25 24.22 -5.13
CA LEU A 321 -5.02 24.80 -4.60
C LEU A 321 -5.26 25.55 -3.28
N ILE A 322 -6.26 26.42 -3.23
CA ILE A 322 -6.57 27.21 -2.02
C ILE A 322 -7.01 26.32 -0.86
N LYS A 323 -7.88 25.35 -1.13
CA LYS A 323 -8.32 24.38 -0.12
C LYS A 323 -7.15 23.55 0.39
N ARG A 324 -6.28 23.09 -0.50
CA ARG A 324 -5.09 22.31 -0.14
C ARG A 324 -4.09 23.12 0.67
N MET A 325 -3.85 24.39 0.33
CA MET A 325 -2.98 25.26 1.12
C MET A 325 -3.52 25.50 2.52
N LYS A 326 -4.85 25.69 2.66
CA LYS A 326 -5.49 25.83 3.97
C LYS A 326 -5.28 24.55 4.79
N ASP A 327 -5.57 23.39 4.22
CA ASP A 327 -5.40 22.08 4.84
C ASP A 327 -3.94 21.81 5.29
N LEU A 328 -2.96 22.10 4.42
CA LEU A 328 -1.55 22.00 4.78
C LEU A 328 -1.13 23.01 5.86
N SER A 329 -1.73 24.20 5.87
CA SER A 329 -1.44 25.19 6.92
C SER A 329 -1.96 24.74 8.29
N GLU A 330 -2.99 23.91 8.36
CA GLU A 330 -3.53 23.37 9.61
C GLU A 330 -2.62 22.26 10.15
N SER A 331 -2.05 21.43 9.27
CA SER A 331 -1.23 20.28 9.62
C SER A 331 0.28 20.56 9.79
N ASP A 332 0.88 21.45 8.97
CA ASP A 332 2.31 21.77 9.01
C ASP A 332 2.59 23.22 9.49
N PRO A 333 3.15 23.40 10.70
CA PRO A 333 3.54 24.71 11.22
C PRO A 333 4.57 25.46 10.35
N LYS A 334 5.49 24.75 9.67
CA LYS A 334 6.51 25.39 8.81
C LYS A 334 5.89 25.94 7.54
N PHE A 335 4.98 25.17 6.95
CA PHE A 335 4.19 25.62 5.82
C PHE A 335 3.33 26.82 6.21
N ARG A 336 2.67 26.78 7.38
CA ARG A 336 1.88 27.90 7.92
C ARG A 336 2.70 29.19 8.02
N SER A 337 3.91 29.15 8.57
CA SER A 337 4.76 30.35 8.64
C SER A 337 5.16 30.88 7.27
N SER A 338 5.43 29.99 6.31
CA SER A 338 5.82 30.38 4.95
C SER A 338 4.64 30.99 4.19
N LEU A 339 3.44 30.42 4.35
CA LEU A 339 2.20 30.93 3.78
C LEU A 339 1.82 32.29 4.39
N ALA A 340 1.98 32.47 5.70
CA ALA A 340 1.72 33.76 6.36
C ALA A 340 2.58 34.89 5.80
N VAL A 341 3.85 34.62 5.46
CA VAL A 341 4.73 35.59 4.78
C VAL A 341 4.19 35.94 3.39
N VAL A 342 3.76 34.95 2.62
CA VAL A 342 3.18 35.19 1.27
C VAL A 342 1.86 35.97 1.36
N LEU A 343 1.02 35.67 2.35
CA LEU A 343 -0.25 36.35 2.60
C LEU A 343 -0.11 37.74 3.27
N SER A 344 1.11 38.16 3.62
CA SER A 344 1.36 39.53 4.04
C SER A 344 1.24 40.54 2.89
N ASP A 345 1.39 40.07 1.63
CA ASP A 345 1.19 40.86 0.43
C ASP A 345 -0.32 41.04 0.16
N PRO A 346 -0.88 42.26 0.25
CA PRO A 346 -2.31 42.51 0.01
C PRO A 346 -2.76 42.16 -1.42
N MET A 347 -1.84 42.14 -2.38
CA MET A 347 -2.14 41.72 -3.75
C MET A 347 -2.51 40.24 -3.80
N VAL A 348 -1.93 39.42 -2.92
CA VAL A 348 -2.20 37.99 -2.83
C VAL A 348 -3.35 37.73 -1.85
N ASN A 349 -3.37 38.42 -0.72
CA ASN A 349 -4.38 38.24 0.31
C ASN A 349 -5.60 39.15 0.07
N ASN A 350 -6.45 38.74 -0.87
CA ASN A 350 -7.69 39.45 -1.18
C ASN A 350 -8.88 38.48 -1.30
N TYR A 351 -10.08 39.00 -1.05
CA TYR A 351 -11.32 38.20 -1.11
C TYR A 351 -11.58 37.63 -2.50
N ASN A 352 -11.12 38.29 -3.56
CA ASN A 352 -11.31 37.84 -4.94
C ASN A 352 -10.57 36.51 -5.20
N LEU A 353 -9.36 36.35 -4.65
CA LEU A 353 -8.60 35.10 -4.74
C LEU A 353 -9.27 33.99 -3.93
N PHE A 354 -9.68 34.27 -2.70
CA PHE A 354 -10.23 33.24 -1.80
C PHE A 354 -11.69 32.87 -2.08
N ALA A 355 -12.45 33.72 -2.76
CA ALA A 355 -13.84 33.48 -3.15
C ALA A 355 -13.96 32.77 -4.51
N GLN A 356 -13.28 31.63 -4.67
CA GLN A 356 -13.39 30.82 -5.88
C GLN A 356 -14.78 30.16 -6.00
N LYS A 357 -15.26 30.06 -7.24
CA LYS A 357 -16.57 29.47 -7.56
C LYS A 357 -16.56 27.92 -7.57
N GLY A 358 -15.38 27.30 -7.59
CA GLY A 358 -15.26 25.86 -7.75
C GLY A 358 -15.78 25.03 -6.57
N LYS A 359 -16.02 23.75 -6.85
CA LYS A 359 -16.54 22.76 -5.90
C LYS A 359 -15.48 21.80 -5.39
N SER A 360 -14.28 21.78 -5.98
CA SER A 360 -13.15 20.96 -5.53
C SER A 360 -12.85 21.15 -4.04
N SER A 361 -12.42 20.09 -3.39
CA SER A 361 -12.20 20.08 -1.93
C SER A 361 -10.94 19.29 -1.55
N ALA A 362 -10.31 19.71 -0.46
CA ALA A 362 -9.16 19.06 0.13
C ALA A 362 -9.26 19.23 1.65
N PHE A 363 -9.18 18.13 2.39
CA PHE A 363 -9.27 18.11 3.84
C PHE A 363 -8.51 16.93 4.43
N THR A 364 -7.88 17.14 5.58
CA THR A 364 -7.21 16.12 6.38
C THR A 364 -7.67 16.20 7.84
N GLY A 365 -8.06 15.05 8.41
CA GLY A 365 -8.45 14.90 9.81
C GLY A 365 -7.75 13.74 10.50
N TYR A 366 -7.92 13.61 11.81
CA TYR A 366 -7.37 12.51 12.62
C TYR A 366 -8.36 11.34 12.72
N LEU A 367 -7.93 10.13 12.36
CA LEU A 367 -8.65 8.89 12.64
C LEU A 367 -8.42 8.41 14.07
N ALA A 368 -7.19 8.53 14.54
CA ALA A 368 -6.78 8.13 15.88
C ALA A 368 -5.53 8.90 16.30
N GLU A 369 -5.53 9.40 17.53
CA GLU A 369 -4.36 10.01 18.15
C GLU A 369 -3.88 9.09 19.27
N THR A 370 -2.63 8.65 19.20
CA THR A 370 -2.02 7.86 20.27
C THR A 370 -0.70 8.50 20.70
N SER A 371 -0.19 8.15 21.88
CA SER A 371 1.10 8.69 22.36
C SER A 371 2.28 8.40 21.44
N SER A 372 2.17 7.34 20.62
CA SER A 372 3.28 6.82 19.80
C SER A 372 3.11 7.10 18.31
N ALA A 373 1.88 7.13 17.80
CA ALA A 373 1.59 7.38 16.40
C ALA A 373 0.22 8.03 16.22
N ASN A 374 0.11 8.93 15.25
CA ASN A 374 -1.15 9.55 14.85
C ASN A 374 -1.57 8.96 13.51
N CYS A 375 -2.83 8.57 13.38
CA CYS A 375 -3.41 8.15 12.12
C CYS A 375 -4.29 9.27 11.58
N THR A 376 -4.05 9.68 10.34
CA THR A 376 -4.86 10.71 9.65
C THR A 376 -5.56 10.12 8.45
N TYR A 377 -6.70 10.69 8.10
CA TYR A 377 -7.39 10.47 6.84
C TYR A 377 -7.45 11.80 6.09
N GLY A 378 -7.21 11.78 4.79
CA GLY A 378 -7.42 12.90 3.90
C GLY A 378 -8.39 12.55 2.80
N LEU A 379 -9.25 13.48 2.42
CA LEU A 379 -10.11 13.40 1.24
C LEU A 379 -9.75 14.55 0.29
N TYR A 380 -9.33 14.19 -0.91
CA TYR A 380 -8.95 15.12 -1.96
C TYR A 380 -9.84 14.89 -3.17
N GLN A 381 -10.68 15.86 -3.49
CA GLN A 381 -11.65 15.77 -4.58
C GLN A 381 -11.41 16.88 -5.59
N GLU A 382 -11.14 16.47 -6.83
CA GLU A 382 -11.09 17.29 -8.03
C GLU A 382 -12.42 17.17 -8.77
N ASN A 383 -13.05 18.31 -9.03
CA ASN A 383 -14.23 18.37 -9.86
C ASN A 383 -13.90 18.98 -11.22
N THR A 384 -14.73 18.63 -12.20
CA THR A 384 -14.76 19.25 -13.52
C THR A 384 -15.45 20.63 -13.47
N LYS A 385 -15.45 21.36 -14.59
CA LYS A 385 -16.07 22.69 -14.68
C LYS A 385 -17.59 22.67 -14.50
N SER A 386 -18.27 21.58 -14.89
CA SER A 386 -19.71 21.39 -14.59
C SER A 386 -19.96 21.10 -13.10
N GLY A 387 -18.91 20.83 -12.33
CA GLY A 387 -18.99 20.48 -10.91
C GLY A 387 -19.25 19.00 -10.66
N VAL A 388 -19.10 18.14 -11.67
CA VAL A 388 -19.08 16.68 -11.53
C VAL A 388 -17.71 16.24 -10.99
N MET A 389 -17.66 15.17 -10.19
CA MET A 389 -16.41 14.65 -9.68
C MET A 389 -15.57 14.03 -10.80
N LYS A 390 -14.36 14.55 -11.02
CA LYS A 390 -13.37 13.99 -11.96
C LYS A 390 -12.49 12.96 -11.25
N LYS A 391 -11.97 13.31 -10.08
CA LYS A 391 -11.15 12.41 -9.26
C LYS A 391 -11.40 12.63 -7.79
N SER A 392 -11.37 11.55 -7.03
CA SER A 392 -11.40 11.58 -5.57
C SER A 392 -10.36 10.62 -5.03
N ALA A 393 -9.56 11.07 -4.07
CA ALA A 393 -8.56 10.26 -3.40
C ALA A 393 -8.76 10.35 -1.89
N MET A 394 -9.04 9.22 -1.27
CA MET A 394 -9.01 9.04 0.18
C MET A 394 -7.65 8.46 0.56
N VAL A 395 -6.89 9.16 1.40
CA VAL A 395 -5.54 8.77 1.83
C VAL A 395 -5.53 8.56 3.33
N VAL A 396 -5.12 7.38 3.79
CA VAL A 396 -4.91 7.06 5.20
C VAL A 396 -3.41 6.95 5.46
N ASN A 397 -2.92 7.81 6.34
CA ASN A 397 -1.50 7.87 6.72
C ASN A 397 -1.31 7.54 8.19
N VAL A 398 -0.22 6.84 8.50
CA VAL A 398 0.29 6.66 9.86
C VAL A 398 1.51 7.55 10.03
N LEU A 399 1.41 8.51 10.95
CA LEU A 399 2.43 9.48 11.29
C LEU A 399 3.10 9.07 12.59
N ASN A 400 4.40 8.83 12.53
CA ASN A 400 5.27 8.71 13.69
C ASN A 400 6.26 9.89 13.67
N LYS A 401 6.91 10.18 14.80
CA LYS A 401 7.90 11.26 14.95
C LYS A 401 9.03 11.21 13.90
N GLN A 402 9.32 10.02 13.37
CA GLN A 402 10.42 9.79 12.42
C GLN A 402 9.96 9.63 10.96
N ALA A 403 8.73 9.19 10.72
CA ALA A 403 8.28 8.82 9.38
C ALA A 403 6.77 8.93 9.22
N THR A 404 6.35 9.29 8.01
CA THR A 404 4.96 9.18 7.55
C THR A 404 4.88 8.01 6.59
N GLN A 405 4.02 7.05 6.88
CA GLN A 405 3.81 5.88 6.02
C GLN A 405 2.36 5.87 5.51
N PRO A 406 2.13 5.92 4.19
CA PRO A 406 0.82 5.71 3.62
C PRO A 406 0.40 4.26 3.84
N LEU A 407 -0.74 4.06 4.50
CA LEU A 407 -1.32 2.73 4.74
C LEU A 407 -2.20 2.32 3.57
N LEU A 408 -3.13 3.20 3.20
CA LEU A 408 -4.11 2.95 2.15
C LEU A 408 -4.38 4.25 1.39
N THR A 409 -4.39 4.18 0.07
CA THR A 409 -4.91 5.24 -0.80
C THR A 409 -5.93 4.62 -1.72
N PHE A 410 -7.16 5.08 -1.59
CA PHE A 410 -8.29 4.68 -2.40
C PHE A 410 -8.64 5.84 -3.32
N GLY A 411 -8.49 5.65 -4.63
CA GLY A 411 -8.71 6.70 -5.62
C GLY A 411 -9.78 6.30 -6.63
N ILE A 412 -10.87 7.07 -6.73
CA ILE A 412 -11.87 6.94 -7.79
C ILE A 412 -11.54 7.97 -8.87
N TYR A 413 -11.62 7.57 -10.12
CA TYR A 413 -11.54 8.48 -11.26
C TYR A 413 -12.73 8.27 -12.19
N ALA A 414 -13.19 9.37 -12.75
CA ALA A 414 -14.28 9.45 -13.69
C ALA A 414 -13.91 10.47 -14.77
N ASP A 415 -14.03 10.07 -16.02
CA ASP A 415 -13.80 10.92 -17.19
C ASP A 415 -15.01 10.85 -18.11
N GLY A 416 -15.33 11.95 -18.80
CA GLY A 416 -16.47 12.00 -19.73
C GLY A 416 -17.88 11.79 -19.15
N ILE A 417 -18.05 11.73 -17.83
CA ILE A 417 -19.38 11.57 -17.18
C ILE A 417 -20.28 12.80 -17.44
N GLU A 418 -19.70 13.97 -17.69
CA GLU A 418 -20.44 15.21 -17.95
C GLU A 418 -21.36 15.11 -19.18
N ALA A 419 -20.92 14.37 -20.19
CA ALA A 419 -21.73 14.08 -21.37
C ALA A 419 -23.02 13.30 -21.05
N LEU A 420 -23.05 12.59 -19.92
CA LEU A 420 -24.22 11.84 -19.44
C LEU A 420 -25.21 12.73 -18.68
N VAL A 421 -24.70 13.77 -18.02
CA VAL A 421 -25.49 14.69 -17.18
C VAL A 421 -26.15 15.79 -18.05
N GLY A 422 -25.82 15.86 -19.33
CA GLY A 422 -26.44 16.77 -20.30
C GLY A 422 -25.88 18.19 -20.28
N ASP A 423 -24.74 18.39 -19.62
CA ASP A 423 -24.12 19.70 -19.40
C ASP A 423 -22.77 19.82 -20.16
N ALA A 424 -22.64 19.08 -21.27
CA ALA A 424 -21.45 19.13 -22.10
C ALA A 424 -21.25 20.57 -22.62
N ALA A 425 -20.21 21.24 -22.15
CA ALA A 425 -19.83 22.54 -22.70
C ALA A 425 -19.48 22.36 -24.19
N GLU A 426 -20.08 23.18 -25.05
CA GLU A 426 -19.79 23.17 -26.49
C GLU A 426 -18.28 23.43 -26.71
N GLY A 427 -17.51 22.39 -27.04
CA GLY A 427 -16.09 22.50 -27.38
C GLY A 427 -15.15 21.44 -26.81
N GLU A 428 -15.58 20.59 -25.88
CA GLU A 428 -14.78 19.43 -25.44
C GLU A 428 -15.01 18.23 -26.38
N GLU A 429 -13.92 17.69 -26.96
CA GLU A 429 -13.97 16.44 -27.72
C GLU A 429 -14.66 15.36 -26.87
N SER A 430 -15.62 14.65 -27.44
CA SER A 430 -16.41 13.64 -26.73
C SER A 430 -15.54 12.47 -26.27
N THR A 431 -14.90 12.61 -25.11
CA THR A 431 -14.20 11.52 -24.43
C THR A 431 -15.21 10.48 -23.98
N GLU A 432 -14.94 9.20 -24.26
CA GLU A 432 -15.81 8.11 -23.81
C GLU A 432 -15.95 8.12 -22.28
N ALA A 433 -17.19 8.13 -21.78
CA ALA A 433 -17.46 8.10 -20.34
C ALA A 433 -16.82 6.86 -19.70
N THR A 434 -15.87 7.08 -18.80
CA THR A 434 -15.07 6.01 -18.19
C THR A 434 -14.97 6.24 -16.69
N ALA A 435 -15.13 5.20 -15.89
CA ALA A 435 -14.90 5.28 -14.45
C ALA A 435 -14.14 4.06 -13.95
N GLY A 436 -13.29 4.28 -12.96
CA GLY A 436 -12.52 3.22 -12.35
C GLY A 436 -11.99 3.56 -10.97
N LEU A 437 -11.32 2.56 -10.42
CA LEU A 437 -10.74 2.54 -9.10
C LEU A 437 -9.24 2.30 -9.19
N SER A 438 -8.49 3.07 -8.43
CA SER A 438 -7.08 2.86 -8.16
C SER A 438 -6.90 2.58 -6.67
N LEU A 439 -6.17 1.52 -6.34
CA LEU A 439 -5.88 1.15 -4.96
C LEU A 439 -4.37 1.09 -4.78
N THR A 440 -3.87 1.87 -3.83
CA THR A 440 -2.48 1.78 -3.36
C THR A 440 -2.50 1.38 -1.91
N MET A 441 -1.79 0.31 -1.55
CA MET A 441 -1.70 -0.17 -0.18
C MET A 441 -0.22 -0.31 0.19
N MET A 442 0.19 0.26 1.33
CA MET A 442 1.59 0.31 1.77
C MET A 442 2.55 0.78 0.66
N ASP A 443 2.14 1.84 -0.07
CA ASP A 443 2.80 2.42 -1.26
C ASP A 443 2.87 1.54 -2.52
N VAL A 444 2.39 0.30 -2.47
CA VAL A 444 2.26 -0.58 -3.64
C VAL A 444 0.99 -0.22 -4.40
N LEU A 445 1.12 0.28 -5.62
CA LEU A 445 -0.02 0.46 -6.52
C LEU A 445 -0.41 -0.91 -7.04
N LEU A 446 -1.67 -1.27 -6.84
CA LEU A 446 -2.30 -2.43 -7.44
C LEU A 446 -2.83 -2.05 -8.82
N ARG A 447 -3.13 -3.06 -9.63
CA ARG A 447 -3.78 -2.88 -10.93
C ARG A 447 -5.06 -2.06 -10.75
N PRO A 448 -5.22 -0.91 -11.43
CA PRO A 448 -6.48 -0.19 -11.42
C PRO A 448 -7.60 -1.04 -12.01
N VAL A 449 -8.78 -0.97 -11.40
CA VAL A 449 -9.97 -1.71 -11.86
C VAL A 449 -10.90 -0.72 -12.53
N GLU A 450 -11.20 -0.96 -13.80
CA GLU A 450 -12.16 -0.16 -14.54
C GLU A 450 -13.57 -0.71 -14.31
N PHE A 451 -14.51 0.15 -13.93
CA PHE A 451 -15.90 -0.25 -13.70
C PHE A 451 -16.68 -0.32 -15.01
N PHE A 452 -16.48 0.67 -15.87
CA PHE A 452 -17.08 0.71 -17.19
C PHE A 452 -16.30 1.63 -18.12
N ARG A 453 -16.44 1.33 -19.42
CA ARG A 453 -16.01 2.17 -20.52
C ARG A 453 -17.16 2.42 -21.49
N GLY A 454 -17.36 3.68 -21.86
CA GLY A 454 -18.41 4.10 -22.75
C GLY A 454 -19.83 3.87 -22.19
N MET A 455 -20.83 4.29 -22.97
CA MET A 455 -22.23 4.22 -22.57
C MET A 455 -22.73 2.78 -22.43
N SER A 456 -22.31 1.87 -23.31
CA SER A 456 -22.72 0.46 -23.25
C SER A 456 -22.20 -0.23 -21.99
N GLY A 457 -20.93 0.04 -21.62
CA GLY A 457 -20.33 -0.45 -20.39
C GLY A 457 -21.07 0.08 -19.16
N LEU A 458 -21.41 1.37 -19.14
CA LEU A 458 -22.15 1.97 -18.03
C LEU A 458 -23.52 1.32 -17.85
N MET A 459 -24.31 1.21 -18.92
CA MET A 459 -25.64 0.59 -18.84
C MET A 459 -25.56 -0.86 -18.36
N THR A 460 -24.53 -1.59 -18.78
CA THR A 460 -24.25 -2.95 -18.30
C THR A 460 -23.89 -2.95 -16.82
N ALA A 461 -23.05 -2.02 -16.36
CA ALA A 461 -22.64 -1.91 -14.97
C ALA A 461 -23.79 -1.52 -14.04
N VAL A 462 -24.68 -0.61 -14.46
CA VAL A 462 -25.86 -0.22 -13.68
C VAL A 462 -26.87 -1.37 -13.60
N TRP A 463 -27.04 -2.16 -14.66
CA TRP A 463 -28.01 -3.27 -14.69
C TRP A 463 -27.51 -4.47 -13.91
N ASN A 464 -26.18 -4.66 -13.87
CA ASN A 464 -25.51 -5.69 -13.07
C ASN A 464 -25.06 -5.17 -11.70
N ALA A 465 -25.47 -3.96 -11.30
CA ALA A 465 -25.06 -3.38 -10.03
C ALA A 465 -25.57 -4.28 -8.88
N PRO A 466 -24.67 -4.76 -8.00
CA PRO A 466 -25.06 -5.72 -7.00
C PRO A 466 -25.88 -5.04 -5.90
N SER A 467 -27.08 -5.56 -5.66
CA SER A 467 -27.94 -5.15 -4.54
C SER A 467 -27.37 -5.59 -3.19
N GLU A 468 -26.60 -6.68 -3.17
CA GLU A 468 -25.90 -7.21 -2.01
C GLU A 468 -24.41 -6.81 -2.01
N PRO A 469 -23.75 -6.72 -0.85
CA PRO A 469 -22.33 -6.37 -0.80
C PRO A 469 -21.48 -7.46 -1.48
N VAL A 470 -20.75 -7.07 -2.52
CA VAL A 470 -19.79 -7.94 -3.23
C VAL A 470 -18.38 -7.53 -2.85
N SER A 471 -17.56 -8.50 -2.45
CA SER A 471 -16.16 -8.27 -2.12
C SER A 471 -15.32 -8.03 -3.36
N ALA A 472 -14.69 -6.86 -3.43
CA ALA A 472 -13.78 -6.46 -4.49
C ALA A 472 -12.34 -6.90 -4.22
N LEU A 473 -11.91 -6.91 -2.95
CA LEU A 473 -10.58 -7.36 -2.53
C LEU A 473 -10.66 -8.03 -1.17
N GLN A 474 -10.26 -9.30 -1.11
CA GLN A 474 -10.19 -10.09 0.12
C GLN A 474 -8.80 -10.67 0.27
N GLY A 475 -8.12 -10.54 1.41
CA GLY A 475 -6.67 -10.77 1.54
C GLY A 475 -6.20 -11.10 2.94
N ASN A 476 -5.34 -12.13 3.09
CA ASN A 476 -4.48 -12.25 4.28
C ASN A 476 -3.05 -11.87 3.90
N LEU A 477 -2.50 -10.86 4.58
CA LEU A 477 -1.20 -10.30 4.26
C LEU A 477 -0.30 -10.28 5.50
N LEU A 478 0.94 -10.74 5.31
CA LEU A 478 1.98 -10.62 6.32
C LEU A 478 2.59 -9.20 6.25
N LEU A 479 2.23 -8.35 7.20
CA LEU A 479 2.70 -6.96 7.26
C LEU A 479 4.05 -6.83 7.98
N GLN A 480 4.21 -7.55 9.10
CA GLN A 480 5.41 -7.51 9.92
C GLN A 480 5.97 -8.91 10.02
N ASP A 481 7.26 -9.06 9.70
CA ASP A 481 7.96 -10.32 9.82
C ASP A 481 9.39 -10.05 10.27
N TYR A 482 9.60 -10.21 11.56
CA TYR A 482 10.90 -10.05 12.19
C TYR A 482 11.25 -11.34 12.90
N SER A 483 12.43 -11.87 12.62
CA SER A 483 13.02 -12.97 13.36
C SER A 483 14.51 -12.69 13.47
N HIS A 484 15.01 -12.70 14.71
CA HIS A 484 16.40 -12.46 14.99
C HIS A 484 16.85 -13.33 16.16
N LYS A 485 17.91 -14.09 15.93
CA LYS A 485 18.55 -14.92 16.94
C LYS A 485 19.71 -14.13 17.54
N ILE A 486 19.59 -13.79 18.82
CA ILE A 486 20.58 -13.01 19.55
C ILE A 486 21.41 -13.98 20.38
N HIS A 487 22.72 -13.99 20.13
CA HIS A 487 23.68 -14.75 20.92
C HIS A 487 24.10 -13.94 22.14
N LEU A 488 23.76 -14.43 23.34
CA LEU A 488 24.15 -13.81 24.59
C LEU A 488 25.59 -14.19 24.99
N SER A 489 26.25 -13.34 25.75
CA SER A 489 27.62 -13.59 26.24
C SER A 489 27.75 -14.81 27.15
N ASN A 490 26.64 -15.30 27.70
CA ASN A 490 26.57 -16.53 28.50
C ASN A 490 26.36 -17.80 27.64
N GLY A 491 26.38 -17.69 26.31
CA GLY A 491 26.21 -18.81 25.38
C GLY A 491 24.76 -19.10 24.98
N LEU A 492 23.77 -18.59 25.73
CA LEU A 492 22.35 -18.81 25.42
C LEU A 492 21.92 -18.04 24.18
N ILE A 493 21.01 -18.62 23.42
CA ILE A 493 20.42 -17.98 22.24
C ILE A 493 19.01 -17.52 22.59
N VAL A 494 18.76 -16.22 22.42
CA VAL A 494 17.44 -15.63 22.51
C VAL A 494 16.86 -15.52 21.11
N ASP A 495 15.75 -16.21 20.87
CA ASP A 495 14.96 -16.04 19.66
C ASP A 495 13.92 -14.94 19.87
N ALA A 496 14.10 -13.82 19.16
CA ALA A 496 13.17 -12.72 19.10
C ALA A 496 12.41 -12.78 17.78
N SER A 497 11.11 -13.07 17.84
CA SER A 497 10.24 -13.12 16.67
C SER A 497 9.02 -12.23 16.84
N VAL A 498 8.64 -11.50 15.79
CA VAL A 498 7.42 -10.70 15.73
C VAL A 498 6.78 -10.91 14.37
N LEU A 499 5.58 -11.46 14.37
CA LEU A 499 4.75 -11.66 13.18
C LEU A 499 3.50 -10.78 13.30
N GLY A 500 3.17 -10.06 12.24
CA GLY A 500 1.99 -9.21 12.16
C GLY A 500 1.24 -9.50 10.86
N VAL A 501 -0.02 -9.91 10.98
CA VAL A 501 -0.88 -10.25 9.84
C VAL A 501 -2.08 -9.34 9.83
N ALA A 502 -2.37 -8.77 8.66
CA ALA A 502 -3.61 -8.09 8.38
C ALA A 502 -4.48 -8.95 7.48
N SER A 503 -5.70 -9.22 7.94
CA SER A 503 -6.78 -9.77 7.13
C SER A 503 -7.66 -8.61 6.68
N ILE A 504 -7.91 -8.46 5.40
CA ILE A 504 -8.64 -7.33 4.82
C ILE A 504 -9.75 -7.87 3.92
N ASP A 505 -10.93 -7.26 3.99
CA ASP A 505 -12.03 -7.43 3.04
C ASP A 505 -12.66 -6.07 2.73
N LEU A 506 -12.51 -5.68 1.46
CA LEU A 506 -13.13 -4.51 0.87
C LEU A 506 -14.33 -4.97 0.05
N SER A 507 -15.54 -4.63 0.50
CA SER A 507 -16.78 -4.93 -0.22
C SER A 507 -17.58 -3.67 -0.51
N GLY A 508 -18.37 -3.72 -1.59
CA GLY A 508 -19.20 -2.61 -2.02
C GLY A 508 -20.59 -3.06 -2.41
N LYS A 509 -21.58 -2.21 -2.12
CA LYS A 509 -22.93 -2.31 -2.66
C LYS A 509 -23.33 -0.97 -3.28
N ILE A 510 -24.05 -1.03 -4.40
CA ILE A 510 -24.54 0.16 -5.08
C ILE A 510 -25.99 -0.09 -5.46
N SER A 511 -26.88 0.79 -5.02
CA SER A 511 -28.28 0.84 -5.43
C SER A 511 -28.53 2.16 -6.14
N ILE A 512 -28.95 2.09 -7.41
CA ILE A 512 -29.31 3.25 -8.22
C ILE A 512 -30.80 3.13 -8.56
N SER A 513 -31.57 4.19 -8.29
CA SER A 513 -32.95 4.30 -8.75
C SER A 513 -33.07 5.45 -9.75
N LEU A 514 -33.29 5.12 -11.01
CA LEU A 514 -33.56 6.13 -12.05
C LEU A 514 -34.95 6.76 -11.88
N TRP A 515 -35.91 6.06 -11.27
CA TRP A 515 -37.28 6.55 -11.05
C TRP A 515 -37.32 7.60 -9.93
N TYR A 516 -36.69 7.30 -8.79
CA TYR A 516 -36.57 8.23 -7.67
C TYR A 516 -35.40 9.20 -7.82
N LYS A 517 -34.62 9.06 -8.91
CA LYS A 517 -33.45 9.87 -9.23
C LYS A 517 -32.44 9.96 -8.07
N ASN A 518 -32.24 8.84 -7.38
CA ASN A 518 -31.32 8.75 -6.26
C ASN A 518 -30.33 7.59 -6.43
N SER A 519 -29.19 7.71 -5.76
CA SER A 519 -28.18 6.66 -5.67
C SER A 519 -27.69 6.56 -4.23
N HIS A 520 -27.60 5.33 -3.76
CA HIS A 520 -27.03 4.99 -2.47
C HIS A 520 -25.92 3.97 -2.69
N SER A 521 -24.71 4.31 -2.22
CA SER A 521 -23.55 3.44 -2.28
C SER A 521 -22.95 3.30 -0.90
N VAL A 522 -22.56 2.06 -0.56
CA VAL A 522 -21.83 1.78 0.68
C VAL A 522 -20.62 0.93 0.33
N ILE A 523 -19.45 1.45 0.67
CA ILE A 523 -18.18 0.74 0.60
C ILE A 523 -17.77 0.42 2.03
N THR A 524 -17.67 -0.87 2.35
CA THR A 524 -17.25 -1.32 3.67
C THR A 524 -15.82 -1.84 3.59
N ASN A 525 -14.93 -1.25 4.37
CA ASN A 525 -13.58 -1.73 4.56
C ASN A 525 -13.50 -2.38 5.94
N SER A 526 -13.36 -3.70 5.93
CA SER A 526 -13.23 -4.50 7.13
C SER A 526 -11.84 -5.10 7.22
N GLY A 527 -11.29 -5.15 8.41
CA GLY A 527 -10.00 -5.80 8.60
C GLY A 527 -9.71 -6.20 10.03
N ALA A 528 -8.92 -7.26 10.16
CA ALA A 528 -8.37 -7.72 11.43
C ALA A 528 -6.86 -7.64 11.41
N LEU A 529 -6.29 -7.12 12.49
CA LEU A 529 -4.86 -7.10 12.73
C LEU A 529 -4.53 -8.07 13.87
N VAL A 530 -3.65 -9.02 13.60
CA VAL A 530 -3.12 -9.97 14.59
C VAL A 530 -1.61 -9.83 14.62
N VAL A 531 -1.07 -9.35 15.75
CA VAL A 531 0.36 -9.26 15.99
C VAL A 531 0.72 -10.24 17.10
N GLU A 532 1.58 -11.21 16.78
CA GLU A 532 2.15 -12.15 17.73
C GLU A 532 3.65 -11.95 17.81
N GLY A 533 4.15 -11.65 18.99
CA GLY A 533 5.59 -11.62 19.24
C GLY A 533 5.98 -12.60 20.32
N SER A 534 7.20 -13.09 20.21
CA SER A 534 7.80 -13.96 21.20
C SER A 534 9.27 -13.64 21.41
N LEU A 535 9.67 -13.71 22.66
CA LEU A 535 11.06 -13.64 23.09
C LEU A 535 11.31 -14.90 23.91
N GLN A 536 12.03 -15.85 23.33
CA GLN A 536 12.19 -17.19 23.92
C GLN A 536 13.68 -17.54 24.03
N ILE A 537 14.04 -18.13 25.16
CA ILE A 537 15.32 -18.80 25.37
C ILE A 537 15.01 -20.29 25.36
N ASP A 538 15.60 -21.00 24.42
CA ASP A 538 15.48 -22.46 24.31
C ASP A 538 16.85 -23.08 24.57
N SER A 539 16.93 -23.83 25.68
CA SER A 539 18.08 -24.62 26.09
C SER A 539 17.56 -25.95 26.61
N GLU A 540 18.38 -27.00 26.59
CA GLU A 540 17.96 -28.35 27.00
C GLU A 540 17.46 -28.40 28.45
N GLU A 541 18.04 -27.58 29.34
CA GLU A 541 17.71 -27.55 30.76
C GLU A 541 16.59 -26.57 31.11
N LEU A 542 16.49 -25.46 30.35
CA LEU A 542 15.61 -24.33 30.64
C LEU A 542 14.98 -23.77 29.36
N LYS A 543 13.65 -23.78 29.35
CA LYS A 543 12.84 -23.07 28.36
C LYS A 543 12.09 -21.95 29.05
N SER A 544 12.45 -20.71 28.75
CA SER A 544 11.82 -19.52 29.33
C SER A 544 11.48 -18.52 28.24
N GLY A 545 10.33 -17.88 28.34
CA GLY A 545 9.98 -16.89 27.35
C GLY A 545 8.75 -16.06 27.67
N ILE A 546 8.62 -15.00 26.89
CA ILE A 546 7.47 -14.10 26.90
C ILE A 546 6.84 -14.18 25.52
N ARG A 547 5.53 -14.38 25.49
CA ARG A 547 4.70 -14.31 24.29
C ARG A 547 3.69 -13.20 24.49
N PHE A 548 3.57 -12.32 23.50
CA PHE A 548 2.53 -11.31 23.48
C PHE A 548 1.70 -11.47 22.22
N SER A 549 0.39 -11.28 22.35
CA SER A 549 -0.52 -11.18 21.22
C SER A 549 -1.36 -9.92 21.34
N THR A 550 -1.49 -9.20 20.24
CA THR A 550 -2.36 -8.03 20.08
C THR A 550 -3.31 -8.34 18.94
N GLU A 551 -4.60 -8.27 19.22
CA GLU A 551 -5.68 -8.64 18.30
C GLU A 551 -6.63 -7.45 18.20
N SER A 552 -6.98 -7.03 17.00
CA SER A 552 -7.91 -5.93 16.77
C SER A 552 -8.75 -6.18 15.53
N GLU A 553 -10.03 -5.83 15.56
CA GLU A 553 -10.93 -5.82 14.41
C GLU A 553 -11.44 -4.41 14.17
N ALA A 554 -11.37 -3.95 12.93
CA ALA A 554 -11.81 -2.63 12.52
C ALA A 554 -12.73 -2.71 11.30
N PHE A 555 -13.72 -1.82 11.30
CA PHE A 555 -14.71 -1.68 10.24
C PHE A 555 -14.86 -0.18 9.95
N ILE A 556 -14.84 0.21 8.69
CA ILE A 556 -15.11 1.58 8.25
C ILE A 556 -16.09 1.50 7.09
N ASP A 557 -17.22 2.17 7.26
CA ASP A 557 -18.25 2.27 6.24
C ASP A 557 -18.19 3.67 5.62
N PHE A 558 -17.97 3.71 4.31
CA PHE A 558 -18.07 4.92 3.51
C PHE A 558 -19.38 4.88 2.74
N GLN A 559 -20.33 5.70 3.17
CA GLN A 559 -21.65 5.84 2.58
C GLN A 559 -21.67 7.10 1.71
N THR A 560 -22.18 6.95 0.50
CA THR A 560 -22.40 8.05 -0.45
C THR A 560 -23.85 8.04 -0.89
N ASP A 561 -24.55 9.11 -0.55
CA ASP A 561 -25.92 9.36 -0.97
C ASP A 561 -25.93 10.50 -1.99
N VAL A 562 -26.54 10.24 -3.14
CA VAL A 562 -26.64 11.21 -4.24
C VAL A 562 -28.10 11.34 -4.64
N ASP A 563 -28.58 12.57 -4.65
CA ASP A 563 -29.88 12.94 -5.20
C ASP A 563 -29.65 13.82 -6.44
N PHE A 564 -30.00 13.28 -7.59
CA PHE A 564 -29.88 13.92 -8.89
C PHE A 564 -31.26 14.32 -9.47
N ALA A 565 -32.27 14.50 -8.62
CA ALA A 565 -33.57 15.00 -9.04
C ALA A 565 -33.53 16.46 -9.52
N GLU A 566 -32.73 17.29 -8.86
CA GLU A 566 -32.56 18.72 -9.13
C GLU A 566 -31.09 19.07 -9.37
N MET A 567 -30.84 20.07 -10.22
CA MET A 567 -29.50 20.63 -10.45
C MET A 567 -29.30 21.87 -9.57
N PRO A 568 -28.17 22.02 -8.86
CA PRO A 568 -27.02 21.11 -8.80
C PRO A 568 -27.31 19.85 -7.97
N VAL A 569 -26.75 18.72 -8.41
CA VAL A 569 -26.83 17.42 -7.71
C VAL A 569 -26.45 17.58 -6.24
N LYS A 570 -27.31 17.07 -5.35
CA LYS A 570 -27.05 17.03 -3.90
C LYS A 570 -26.30 15.73 -3.59
N MET A 571 -25.20 15.86 -2.86
CA MET A 571 -24.35 14.72 -2.51
C MET A 571 -23.95 14.81 -1.03
N CYS A 572 -24.19 13.73 -0.30
CA CYS A 572 -23.79 13.56 1.09
C CYS A 572 -22.82 12.39 1.22
N LEU A 573 -21.62 12.69 1.71
CA LEU A 573 -20.60 11.70 2.04
C LEU A 573 -20.57 11.49 3.56
N GLN A 574 -20.59 10.24 3.99
CA GLN A 574 -20.52 9.88 5.40
C GLN A 574 -19.48 8.78 5.62
N MET A 575 -18.56 9.01 6.55
CA MET A 575 -17.58 8.01 6.96
C MET A 575 -17.85 7.61 8.40
N LYS A 576 -18.35 6.39 8.61
CA LYS A 576 -18.76 5.87 9.91
C LYS A 576 -17.85 4.73 10.33
N ARG A 577 -17.52 4.68 11.62
CA ARG A 577 -16.75 3.60 12.23
C ARG A 577 -17.55 3.00 13.39
N PRO A 578 -17.97 1.73 13.30
CA PRO A 578 -18.49 0.96 14.42
C PRO A 578 -17.49 0.87 15.61
N PRO A 579 -17.91 0.37 16.79
CA PRO A 579 -16.99 0.21 17.90
C PRO A 579 -15.90 -0.81 17.57
N ILE A 580 -14.63 -0.45 17.85
CA ILE A 580 -13.49 -1.36 17.70
C ILE A 580 -13.24 -2.06 19.03
N SER A 581 -13.05 -3.37 19.00
CA SER A 581 -12.54 -4.14 20.12
C SER A 581 -11.09 -4.52 19.88
N SER A 582 -10.23 -4.24 20.86
CA SER A 582 -8.83 -4.67 20.87
C SER A 582 -8.53 -5.50 22.11
N ARG A 583 -7.82 -6.61 21.91
CA ARG A 583 -7.43 -7.55 22.96
C ARG A 583 -5.92 -7.74 22.97
N ASN A 584 -5.32 -7.49 24.12
CA ASN A 584 -3.90 -7.69 24.35
C ASN A 584 -3.74 -8.82 25.37
N SER A 585 -2.91 -9.81 25.05
CA SER A 585 -2.57 -10.92 25.94
C SER A 585 -1.06 -11.01 26.06
N VAL A 586 -0.55 -11.07 27.28
CA VAL A 586 0.87 -11.35 27.55
C VAL A 586 0.93 -12.62 28.39
N GLU A 587 1.72 -13.58 27.93
CA GLU A 587 2.00 -14.84 28.58
C GLU A 587 3.49 -14.93 28.86
N LYS A 588 3.86 -15.05 30.13
CA LYS A 588 5.20 -15.44 30.54
C LYS A 588 5.17 -16.91 30.90
N PHE A 589 6.12 -17.70 30.38
CA PHE A 589 6.23 -19.11 30.71
C PHE A 589 7.67 -19.50 31.05
N GLU A 590 7.80 -20.41 32.01
CA GLU A 590 9.08 -20.98 32.45
C GLU A 590 8.88 -22.50 32.62
N LYS A 591 9.73 -23.27 31.97
CA LYS A 591 9.79 -24.72 32.06
C LYS A 591 11.26 -25.10 32.26
N SER A 592 11.53 -25.83 33.33
CA SER A 592 12.85 -26.41 33.58
C SER A 592 12.74 -27.92 33.62
N ARG A 593 13.80 -28.63 33.22
CA ARG A 593 13.88 -30.09 33.31
C ARG A 593 13.63 -30.62 34.74
N TYR A 594 14.01 -29.85 35.76
CA TYR A 594 13.88 -30.22 37.16
C TYR A 594 12.47 -29.98 37.74
N PHE A 595 11.69 -29.07 37.16
CA PHE A 595 10.33 -28.77 37.60
C PHE A 595 9.30 -29.47 36.72
N LYS A 596 8.56 -30.42 37.27
CA LYS A 596 7.47 -31.13 36.55
C LYS A 596 6.36 -30.18 36.07
N LYS A 597 6.14 -29.05 36.75
CA LYS A 597 5.10 -28.07 36.40
C LYS A 597 5.72 -26.90 35.62
N ARG A 598 5.14 -26.60 34.46
CA ARG A 598 5.38 -25.36 33.73
C ARG A 598 4.73 -24.21 34.50
N LEU A 599 5.50 -23.18 34.83
CA LEU A 599 4.96 -21.95 35.37
C LEU A 599 4.49 -21.08 34.20
N THR A 600 3.21 -20.71 34.20
CA THR A 600 2.62 -19.86 33.17
C THR A 600 1.83 -18.75 33.84
N ILE A 601 2.21 -17.50 33.58
CA ILE A 601 1.51 -16.30 34.04
C ILE A 601 0.92 -15.62 32.81
N ARG A 602 -0.40 -15.48 32.76
CA ARG A 602 -1.10 -14.84 31.64
C ARG A 602 -1.89 -13.64 32.12
N LYS A 603 -1.68 -12.50 31.48
CA LYS A 603 -2.44 -11.27 31.68
C LYS A 603 -3.16 -10.91 30.38
N LYS A 604 -4.47 -10.65 30.47
CA LYS A 604 -5.30 -10.22 29.33
C LYS A 604 -5.88 -8.85 29.64
N ARG A 605 -5.85 -7.95 28.65
CA ARG A 605 -6.51 -6.65 28.69
C ARG A 605 -7.38 -6.53 27.45
N SER A 606 -8.62 -6.11 27.63
CA SER A 606 -9.52 -5.75 26.53
C SER A 606 -9.79 -4.25 26.62
N SER A 607 -9.86 -3.59 25.47
CA SER A 607 -10.28 -2.20 25.34
C SER A 607 -11.26 -2.09 24.18
N SER A 608 -12.27 -1.24 24.33
CA SER A 608 -13.19 -0.92 23.25
C SER A 608 -13.22 0.59 23.06
N THR A 609 -13.19 1.02 21.80
CA THR A 609 -13.42 2.43 21.44
C THR A 609 -14.84 2.60 20.92
N PRO A 610 -15.53 3.70 21.29
CA PRO A 610 -16.90 3.94 20.86
C PRO A 610 -17.00 4.15 19.34
N PRO A 611 -18.21 3.99 18.77
CA PRO A 611 -18.48 4.34 17.38
C PRO A 611 -18.33 5.84 17.16
N VAL A 612 -17.86 6.22 15.97
CA VAL A 612 -17.61 7.63 15.59
C VAL A 612 -18.01 7.85 14.13
N SER A 613 -18.59 9.00 13.84
CA SER A 613 -18.73 9.54 12.48
C SER A 613 -17.66 10.61 12.28
N TYR A 614 -16.94 10.53 11.16
CA TYR A 614 -15.84 11.44 10.87
C TYR A 614 -16.29 12.63 10.04
N PHE A 615 -15.79 13.80 10.41
CA PHE A 615 -16.04 15.04 9.68
C PHE A 615 -15.28 15.06 8.35
N ILE A 616 -15.94 15.43 7.26
CA ILE A 616 -15.29 15.51 5.93
C ILE A 616 -14.98 16.96 5.58
N ASN A 617 -16.00 17.78 5.32
CA ASN A 617 -15.82 19.21 5.17
C ASN A 617 -17.16 19.91 5.43
N GLU A 618 -17.10 21.22 5.67
CA GLU A 618 -18.26 22.02 6.03
C GLU A 618 -19.33 22.05 4.92
N LYS A 619 -18.91 22.09 3.65
CA LYS A 619 -19.84 22.04 2.50
C LYS A 619 -20.61 20.72 2.45
N ASN A 620 -19.94 19.60 2.71
CA ASN A 620 -20.53 18.26 2.75
C ASN A 620 -21.49 18.15 3.93
N SER A 621 -21.13 18.67 5.11
CA SER A 621 -22.05 18.73 6.25
C SER A 621 -23.33 19.49 5.90
N PHE A 622 -23.22 20.64 5.23
CA PHE A 622 -24.39 21.39 4.76
C PHE A 622 -25.25 20.59 3.77
N MET A 623 -24.63 19.89 2.81
CA MET A 623 -25.36 19.04 1.86
C MET A 623 -26.05 17.87 2.55
N CYS A 624 -25.40 17.23 3.51
CA CYS A 624 -25.99 16.15 4.31
C CYS A 624 -27.20 16.64 5.11
N THR A 625 -27.12 17.80 5.76
CA THR A 625 -28.27 18.40 6.47
C THR A 625 -29.40 18.77 5.51
N ALA A 626 -29.09 19.21 4.29
CA ALA A 626 -30.10 19.54 3.29
C ALA A 626 -30.79 18.30 2.69
N MET A 627 -30.11 17.14 2.66
CA MET A 627 -30.67 15.88 2.16
C MET A 627 -31.52 15.16 3.21
N ASP A 628 -31.19 15.30 4.50
CA ASP A 628 -31.93 14.68 5.59
C ASP A 628 -32.23 15.72 6.69
N PRO A 629 -33.23 16.60 6.46
CA PRO A 629 -33.52 17.73 7.35
C PRO A 629 -34.11 17.33 8.71
N ASP A 630 -34.52 16.06 8.85
CA ASP A 630 -35.13 15.50 10.07
C ASP A 630 -34.09 14.85 11.01
N GLN A 631 -32.78 14.85 10.66
CA GLN A 631 -31.66 14.35 11.50
C GLN A 631 -30.95 15.44 12.31
#